data_AF-A0A954WS01-F1
#
_entry.id   AF-A0A954WS01-F1
#
_cell.length_a   1.000
_cell.length_b   1.000
_cell.length_c   1.000
_cell.angle_alpha   90.00
_cell.angle_beta   90.00
_cell.angle_gamma   90.00
#
_symmetry.space_group_name_H-M   'P 1'
#
loop_
_entity.id
_entity.type
_entity.pdbx_description
1 polymer ?
#
loop_
_entity_poly.entity_id
_entity_poly.type
_entity_poly.pdbx_seq_one_letter_code
_entity_poly.pdbx_strand_id
1 'polypeptide(L)'
;MNRRRRIHGAPGLLLACVGIGAVALAVYLPVSVDSGSARTRVASVRDNAARFGHTNRPNEEDFSSFINRSLQGPLFDPPPPVEPEPAPEPELPPPPLPEVRLLATMMETGGTSHALFSQMDGTILVRGVGDSIGEDGVAARVERITQDQVFISFDGNEFTLVLPKEPPQ
;
A
#
# COMPACT_ATOMS: atom_id res chain seq x y z
N MET A 1 1.17 35.05 -55.24
CA MET A 1 2.48 34.57 -55.71
C MET A 1 3.04 33.60 -54.66
N ASN A 2 2.96 32.30 -54.95
CA ASN A 2 3.30 31.21 -54.03
C ASN A 2 4.82 31.01 -53.93
N ARG A 3 5.36 30.93 -52.71
CA ARG A 3 6.68 30.29 -52.47
C ARG A 3 6.58 29.28 -51.33
N ARG A 4 6.25 28.05 -51.74
CA ARG A 4 6.54 26.83 -50.99
C ARG A 4 8.06 26.69 -50.88
N ARG A 5 8.61 26.51 -49.67
CA ARG A 5 9.95 25.93 -49.51
C ARG A 5 9.84 24.64 -48.71
N ARG A 6 10.45 23.61 -49.30
CA ARG A 6 10.42 22.21 -48.92
C ARG A 6 11.30 21.96 -47.70
N ILE A 7 10.84 21.00 -46.91
CA ILE A 7 11.50 20.34 -45.79
C ILE A 7 12.36 19.22 -46.37
N HIS A 8 13.63 19.11 -45.97
CA HIS A 8 14.47 17.91 -46.16
C HIS A 8 15.48 17.82 -45.02
N GLY A 9 15.59 16.63 -44.39
CA GLY A 9 16.71 16.27 -43.52
C GLY A 9 16.30 15.44 -42.29
N ALA A 10 16.05 14.15 -42.49
CA ALA A 10 15.93 13.14 -41.43
C ALA A 10 17.33 12.54 -41.09
N PRO A 11 17.46 11.41 -40.38
CA PRO A 11 17.71 11.31 -38.94
C PRO A 11 19.07 10.65 -38.59
N GLY A 12 19.67 11.02 -37.45
CA GLY A 12 20.88 10.38 -36.91
C GLY A 12 20.54 9.53 -35.70
N LEU A 13 20.46 8.21 -35.90
CA LEU A 13 20.19 7.19 -34.90
C LEU A 13 21.51 6.48 -34.58
N LEU A 14 22.01 6.60 -33.34
CA LEU A 14 23.12 5.79 -32.86
C LEU A 14 22.74 5.14 -31.52
N LEU A 15 22.90 3.82 -31.53
CA LEU A 15 22.47 2.83 -30.57
C LEU A 15 23.72 2.20 -29.93
N ALA A 16 23.55 1.60 -28.74
CA ALA A 16 24.49 0.78 -27.95
C ALA A 16 25.24 1.56 -26.86
N CYS A 17 25.41 1.07 -25.62
CA CYS A 17 25.62 -0.31 -25.18
C CYS A 17 24.96 -0.64 -23.82
N VAL A 18 24.63 -1.92 -23.71
CA VAL A 18 24.21 -2.70 -22.54
C VAL A 18 25.34 -2.80 -21.51
N GLY A 19 25.03 -2.68 -20.22
CA GLY A 19 25.93 -2.97 -19.11
C GLY A 19 25.17 -3.42 -17.88
N ILE A 20 24.96 -4.73 -17.77
CA ILE A 20 24.32 -5.43 -16.65
C ILE A 20 25.34 -5.54 -15.50
N GLY A 21 25.00 -5.02 -14.32
CA GLY A 21 25.78 -5.20 -13.10
C GLY A 21 24.87 -5.50 -11.92
N ALA A 22 24.74 -6.78 -11.57
CA ALA A 22 24.04 -7.23 -10.37
C ALA A 22 24.95 -8.19 -9.61
N VAL A 23 25.31 -7.89 -8.35
CA VAL A 23 25.64 -8.91 -7.34
C VAL A 23 25.32 -8.41 -5.92
N ALA A 24 24.32 -9.10 -5.35
CA ALA A 24 23.91 -9.34 -3.96
C ALA A 24 24.71 -8.79 -2.77
N LEU A 25 23.98 -8.12 -1.87
CA LEU A 25 24.32 -7.90 -0.46
C LEU A 25 23.54 -8.93 0.39
N ALA A 26 24.23 -9.84 1.07
CA ALA A 26 23.63 -10.74 2.06
C ALA A 26 24.19 -10.41 3.44
N VAL A 27 23.40 -9.74 4.27
CA VAL A 27 23.70 -9.52 5.69
C VAL A 27 22.94 -10.57 6.50
N TYR A 28 23.72 -11.47 7.10
CA TYR A 28 23.25 -12.54 7.97
C TYR A 28 23.19 -12.01 9.42
N LEU A 29 22.02 -11.98 10.05
CA LEU A 29 21.89 -11.70 11.49
C LEU A 29 21.25 -12.89 12.21
N PRO A 30 21.84 -13.38 13.32
CA PRO A 30 21.27 -14.48 14.10
C PRO A 30 20.15 -13.98 15.03
N VAL A 31 19.01 -14.66 14.98
CA VAL A 31 17.92 -14.50 15.94
C VAL A 31 18.19 -15.39 17.15
N SER A 32 18.46 -14.76 18.30
CA SER A 32 18.52 -15.46 19.59
C SER A 32 17.10 -15.74 20.09
N VAL A 33 16.75 -17.02 20.18
CA VAL A 33 15.51 -17.51 20.80
C VAL A 33 15.77 -17.70 22.29
N ASP A 34 15.20 -16.83 23.12
CA ASP A 34 15.21 -16.98 24.58
C ASP A 34 14.03 -17.87 25.00
N SER A 35 14.33 -19.14 25.33
CA SER A 35 13.34 -20.11 25.82
C SER A 35 13.09 -19.91 27.31
N GLY A 36 12.14 -19.02 27.63
CA GLY A 36 11.58 -18.88 28.97
C GLY A 36 10.79 -20.12 29.40
N SER A 37 11.36 -20.91 30.29
CA SER A 37 10.77 -22.09 30.93
C SER A 37 9.70 -21.69 31.96
N ALA A 38 8.42 -21.72 31.57
CA ALA A 38 7.30 -21.63 32.50
C ALA A 38 6.87 -23.04 32.95
N ARG A 39 7.43 -23.51 34.06
CA ARG A 39 6.95 -24.72 34.76
C ARG A 39 5.69 -24.39 35.57
N THR A 40 4.52 -24.69 35.01
CA THR A 40 3.24 -24.68 35.73
C THR A 40 3.18 -25.90 36.68
N ARG A 41 3.08 -25.66 37.99
CA ARG A 41 2.81 -26.72 38.98
C ARG A 41 1.34 -27.13 38.91
N VAL A 42 1.07 -28.40 38.60
CA VAL A 42 -0.26 -29.01 38.72
C VAL A 42 -0.46 -29.45 40.16
N ALA A 43 -1.35 -28.80 40.90
CA ALA A 43 -1.81 -29.27 42.20
C ALA A 43 -2.84 -30.39 42.00
N SER A 44 -2.64 -31.52 42.69
CA SER A 44 -3.46 -32.72 42.52
C SER A 44 -4.87 -32.54 43.10
N VAL A 45 -5.89 -32.78 42.28
CA VAL A 45 -7.30 -32.89 42.70
C VAL A 45 -7.56 -34.34 43.09
N ARG A 46 -7.52 -34.68 44.39
CA ARG A 46 -7.91 -36.03 44.84
C ARG A 46 -8.85 -36.12 46.05
N ASP A 47 -9.29 -35.00 46.62
CA ASP A 47 -10.08 -35.00 47.87
C ASP A 47 -11.49 -34.42 47.72
N ASN A 48 -12.32 -34.96 46.81
CA ASN A 48 -13.73 -34.53 46.68
C ASN A 48 -14.77 -35.65 46.72
N ALA A 49 -14.37 -36.91 46.96
CA ALA A 49 -15.32 -38.03 46.98
C ALA A 49 -16.15 -38.16 48.28
N ALA A 50 -15.81 -37.42 49.35
CA ALA A 50 -16.45 -37.58 50.67
C ALA A 50 -17.65 -36.63 50.94
N ARG A 51 -18.05 -35.79 49.98
CA ARG A 51 -19.08 -34.74 50.22
C ARG A 51 -20.49 -35.03 49.70
N PHE A 52 -20.73 -36.17 49.04
CA PHE A 52 -22.05 -36.49 48.49
C PHE A 52 -22.76 -37.61 49.27
N GLY A 53 -22.87 -37.43 50.59
CA GLY A 53 -23.70 -38.27 51.46
C GLY A 53 -25.08 -37.65 51.66
N HIS A 54 -25.89 -37.50 50.63
CA HIS A 54 -27.33 -37.18 50.73
C HIS A 54 -28.09 -38.09 49.77
N THR A 55 -28.59 -39.23 50.25
CA THR A 55 -29.54 -40.07 49.53
C THR A 55 -30.94 -39.46 49.65
N ASN A 56 -31.15 -38.28 49.06
CA ASN A 56 -32.51 -37.81 48.78
C ASN A 56 -33.03 -38.64 47.61
N ARG A 57 -33.80 -39.68 47.91
CA ARG A 57 -34.59 -40.38 46.89
C ARG A 57 -35.63 -39.38 46.36
N PRO A 58 -35.58 -38.99 45.08
CA PRO A 58 -36.54 -38.03 44.54
C PRO A 58 -37.95 -38.57 44.70
N ASN A 59 -38.90 -37.71 45.09
CA ASN A 59 -40.30 -38.09 45.15
C ASN A 59 -40.83 -38.27 43.71
N GLU A 60 -41.79 -39.16 43.46
CA GLU A 60 -42.27 -39.44 42.08
C GLU A 60 -42.82 -38.19 41.36
N GLU A 61 -43.31 -37.22 42.14
CA GLU A 61 -43.78 -35.94 41.63
C GLU A 61 -42.64 -35.08 41.03
N ASP A 62 -41.42 -35.17 41.58
CA ASP A 62 -40.26 -34.44 41.05
C ASP A 62 -39.85 -34.99 39.68
N PHE A 63 -39.94 -36.31 39.47
CA PHE A 63 -39.60 -36.93 38.19
C PHE A 63 -40.51 -36.46 37.05
N SER A 64 -41.79 -36.22 37.34
CA SER A 64 -42.78 -35.75 36.37
C SER A 64 -42.43 -34.35 35.84
N SER A 65 -41.84 -33.50 36.69
CA SER A 65 -41.39 -32.16 36.30
C SER A 65 -40.16 -32.18 35.38
N PHE A 66 -39.30 -33.20 35.50
CA PHE A 66 -38.12 -33.35 34.66
C PHE A 66 -38.44 -33.82 33.24
N ILE A 67 -39.44 -34.71 33.07
CA ILE A 67 -39.83 -35.23 31.76
C ILE A 67 -40.53 -34.16 30.91
N ASN A 68 -41.31 -33.26 31.54
CA ASN A 68 -42.00 -32.19 30.85
C ASN A 68 -41.12 -30.97 30.52
N ARG A 69 -39.83 -31.01 30.86
CA ARG A 69 -38.90 -29.96 30.44
C ARG A 69 -38.62 -30.14 28.96
N SER A 70 -38.98 -29.17 28.14
CA SER A 70 -38.62 -29.16 26.71
C SER A 70 -37.10 -29.24 26.58
N LEU A 71 -36.59 -30.45 26.29
CA LEU A 71 -35.16 -30.72 26.08
C LEU A 71 -34.67 -30.27 24.71
N GLN A 72 -35.56 -29.75 23.87
CA GLN A 72 -35.29 -29.38 22.50
C GLN A 72 -35.50 -27.87 22.34
N GLY A 73 -34.55 -27.10 22.88
CA GLY A 73 -34.28 -25.79 22.30
C GLY A 73 -33.77 -25.98 20.86
N PRO A 74 -34.02 -25.03 19.94
CA PRO A 74 -33.42 -25.09 18.61
C PRO A 74 -31.90 -25.24 18.74
N LEU A 75 -31.34 -26.23 18.05
CA LEU A 75 -29.91 -26.43 17.96
C LEU A 75 -29.33 -25.30 17.12
N PHE A 76 -28.91 -24.22 17.79
CA PHE A 76 -28.22 -23.13 17.13
C PHE A 76 -26.78 -23.55 16.89
N ASP A 77 -26.44 -23.80 15.62
CA ASP A 77 -25.04 -23.86 15.22
C ASP A 77 -24.42 -22.47 15.44
N PRO A 78 -23.33 -22.37 16.21
CA PRO A 78 -22.65 -21.09 16.37
C PRO A 78 -22.17 -20.61 15.00
N PRO A 79 -22.21 -19.29 14.73
CA PRO A 79 -21.68 -18.75 13.49
C PRO A 79 -20.22 -19.18 13.32
N PRO A 80 -19.78 -19.50 12.09
CA PRO A 80 -18.41 -19.90 11.85
C PRO A 80 -17.44 -18.84 12.37
N PRO A 81 -16.28 -19.24 12.92
CA PRO A 81 -15.25 -18.29 13.32
C PRO A 81 -14.91 -17.40 12.13
N VAL A 82 -14.99 -16.08 12.31
CA VAL A 82 -14.52 -15.12 11.32
C VAL A 82 -13.01 -15.35 11.17
N GLU A 83 -12.57 -15.77 9.99
CA GLU A 83 -11.14 -15.84 9.71
C GLU A 83 -10.53 -14.46 9.90
N PRO A 84 -9.44 -14.32 10.67
CA PRO A 84 -8.76 -13.05 10.84
C PRO A 84 -8.27 -12.59 9.47
N GLU A 85 -8.61 -11.35 9.10
CA GLU A 85 -8.09 -10.74 7.88
C GLU A 85 -6.56 -10.82 7.88
N PRO A 86 -5.94 -11.19 6.75
CA PRO A 86 -4.49 -11.26 6.65
C PRO A 86 -3.90 -9.90 7.03
N ALA A 87 -2.83 -9.93 7.82
CA ALA A 87 -2.15 -8.72 8.23
C ALA A 87 -1.76 -7.90 6.98
N PRO A 88 -1.92 -6.55 7.02
CA PRO A 88 -1.53 -5.70 5.91
C PRO A 88 -0.06 -5.95 5.57
N GLU A 89 0.23 -6.16 4.28
CA GLU A 89 1.61 -6.33 3.82
C GLU A 89 2.44 -5.10 4.22
N PRO A 90 3.74 -5.28 4.53
CA PRO A 90 4.62 -4.17 4.83
C PRO A 90 4.66 -3.21 3.63
N GLU A 91 4.18 -1.98 3.83
CA GLU A 91 4.29 -0.93 2.80
C GLU A 91 5.78 -0.69 2.50
N LEU A 92 6.18 -0.91 1.25
CA LEU A 92 7.53 -0.58 0.80
C LEU A 92 7.74 0.94 0.91
N PRO A 93 8.96 1.40 1.22
CA PRO A 93 9.24 2.83 1.24
C PRO A 93 8.92 3.43 -0.13
N PRO A 94 8.29 4.62 -0.19
CA PRO A 94 7.93 5.24 -1.45
C PRO A 94 9.20 5.50 -2.28
N PRO A 95 9.14 5.25 -3.60
CA PRO A 95 10.28 5.49 -4.48
C PRO A 95 10.71 6.97 -4.43
N PRO A 96 12.01 7.24 -4.62
CA PRO A 96 12.51 8.61 -4.60
C PRO A 96 11.83 9.44 -5.70
N LEU A 97 11.31 10.60 -5.30
CA LEU A 97 10.72 11.57 -6.23
C LEU A 97 11.75 12.02 -7.26
N PRO A 98 11.36 12.18 -8.54
CA PRO A 98 12.25 12.78 -9.53
C PRO A 98 12.59 14.20 -9.10
N GLU A 99 13.85 14.59 -9.31
CA GLU A 99 14.42 15.86 -8.87
C GLU A 99 13.95 17.05 -9.73
N VAL A 100 12.65 17.31 -9.71
CA VAL A 100 12.01 18.34 -10.52
C VAL A 100 11.05 19.16 -9.67
N ARG A 101 11.03 20.47 -9.88
CA ARG A 101 10.12 21.40 -9.18
C ARG A 101 9.12 22.01 -10.14
N LEU A 102 7.85 22.03 -9.76
CA LEU A 102 6.80 22.74 -10.48
C LEU A 102 6.88 24.24 -10.17
N LEU A 103 7.07 25.06 -11.20
CA LEU A 103 7.16 26.52 -11.07
C LEU A 103 5.85 27.23 -11.40
N ALA A 104 5.12 26.74 -12.41
CA ALA A 104 3.86 27.32 -12.85
C ALA A 104 3.04 26.30 -13.65
N THR A 105 1.75 26.55 -13.73
CA THR A 105 0.79 25.86 -14.59
C THR A 105 0.09 26.90 -15.46
N MET A 106 -0.26 26.52 -16.68
CA MET A 106 -0.97 27.36 -17.63
C MET A 106 -2.10 26.54 -18.24
N MET A 107 -3.33 27.01 -18.03
CA MET A 107 -4.55 26.39 -18.55
C MET A 107 -5.09 27.26 -19.68
N GLU A 108 -5.11 26.74 -20.90
CA GLU A 108 -5.65 27.45 -22.05
C GLU A 108 -7.10 27.03 -22.30
N THR A 109 -7.95 27.97 -22.72
CA THR A 109 -9.40 27.76 -22.92
C THR A 109 -9.75 26.77 -24.05
N GLY A 110 -8.74 26.22 -24.74
CA GLY A 110 -8.86 25.19 -25.77
C GLY A 110 -8.57 23.77 -25.28
N GLY A 111 -8.35 23.56 -23.98
CA GLY A 111 -8.03 22.24 -23.41
C GLY A 111 -6.55 21.85 -23.47
N THR A 112 -5.71 22.72 -24.03
CA THR A 112 -4.25 22.63 -23.93
C THR A 112 -3.82 23.13 -22.56
N SER A 113 -3.04 22.31 -21.87
CA SER A 113 -2.47 22.65 -20.57
C SER A 113 -0.97 22.44 -20.63
N HIS A 114 -0.23 23.40 -20.08
CA HIS A 114 1.22 23.35 -20.00
C HIS A 114 1.66 23.62 -18.56
N ALA A 115 2.79 23.04 -18.20
CA ALA A 115 3.43 23.27 -16.91
C ALA A 115 4.90 23.65 -17.13
N LEU A 116 5.39 24.54 -16.27
CA LEU A 116 6.78 24.95 -16.20
C LEU A 116 7.47 24.18 -15.08
N PHE A 117 8.56 23.50 -15.43
CA PHE A 117 9.37 22.71 -14.52
C PHE A 117 10.76 23.30 -14.41
N SER A 118 11.35 23.26 -13.22
CA SER A 118 12.77 23.51 -12.98
C SER A 118 13.45 22.20 -12.64
N GLN A 119 14.51 21.88 -13.36
CA GLN A 119 15.42 20.77 -13.06
C GLN A 119 16.53 21.23 -12.08
N MET A 120 17.30 20.29 -11.55
CA MET A 120 18.40 20.57 -10.60
C MET A 120 19.58 21.34 -11.21
N ASP A 121 19.77 21.22 -12.51
CA ASP A 121 20.74 22.00 -13.27
C ASP A 121 20.30 23.47 -13.48
N GLY A 122 19.09 23.82 -13.03
CA GLY A 122 18.47 25.13 -13.22
C GLY A 122 17.79 25.30 -14.58
N THR A 123 17.74 24.27 -15.42
CA THR A 123 17.04 24.31 -16.70
C THR A 123 15.54 24.39 -16.47
N ILE A 124 14.90 25.33 -17.17
CA ILE A 124 13.45 25.52 -17.14
C ILE A 124 12.85 24.88 -18.40
N LEU A 125 11.92 23.96 -18.19
CA LEU A 125 11.24 23.23 -19.26
C LEU A 125 9.75 23.56 -19.25
N VAL A 126 9.18 23.77 -20.44
CA VAL A 126 7.72 23.81 -20.64
C VAL A 126 7.29 22.48 -21.22
N ARG A 127 6.32 21.81 -20.58
CA ARG A 127 5.80 20.51 -20.99
C ARG A 127 4.28 20.46 -20.88
N GLY A 128 3.64 19.84 -21.86
CA GLY A 128 2.21 19.53 -21.85
C GLY A 128 1.93 18.11 -21.38
N VAL A 129 0.64 17.75 -21.33
CA VAL A 129 0.20 16.39 -21.04
C VAL A 129 0.72 15.43 -22.12
N GLY A 130 1.32 14.32 -21.68
CA GLY A 130 1.90 13.28 -22.53
C GLY A 130 3.39 13.47 -22.80
N ASP A 131 3.94 14.66 -22.56
CA ASP A 131 5.37 14.93 -22.74
C ASP A 131 6.22 14.34 -21.61
N SER A 132 7.51 14.15 -21.88
CA SER A 132 8.49 13.66 -20.93
C SER A 132 9.36 14.77 -20.33
N ILE A 133 9.70 14.61 -19.05
CA ILE A 133 10.51 15.49 -18.21
C ILE A 133 11.74 14.69 -17.77
N GLY A 134 12.94 15.22 -18.04
CA GLY A 134 14.20 14.53 -17.77
C GLY A 134 15.06 14.38 -19.04
N GLU A 135 16.35 14.14 -18.84
CA GLU A 135 17.31 13.78 -19.88
C GLU A 135 17.66 12.28 -19.73
N ASP A 136 18.00 11.63 -20.84
CA ASP A 136 18.68 10.32 -20.87
C ASP A 136 18.02 9.15 -20.11
N GLY A 137 16.79 8.79 -20.52
CA GLY A 137 16.21 7.45 -20.24
C GLY A 137 15.51 7.28 -18.89
N VAL A 138 15.59 8.29 -18.02
CA VAL A 138 14.88 8.33 -16.73
C VAL A 138 13.85 9.46 -16.80
N ALA A 139 12.90 9.30 -17.72
CA ALA A 139 12.00 10.37 -18.12
C ALA A 139 10.63 10.22 -17.44
N ALA A 140 10.30 11.13 -16.53
CA ALA A 140 8.96 11.22 -15.96
C ALA A 140 7.99 11.71 -17.04
N ARG A 141 6.79 11.14 -17.12
CA ARG A 141 5.78 11.54 -18.10
C ARG A 141 4.67 12.35 -17.44
N VAL A 142 4.25 13.43 -18.07
CA VAL A 142 3.13 14.23 -17.58
C VAL A 142 1.82 13.52 -17.90
N GLU A 143 1.09 13.07 -16.88
CA GLU A 143 -0.20 12.40 -17.06
C GLU A 143 -1.36 13.38 -16.99
N ARG A 144 -1.29 14.36 -16.07
CA ARG A 144 -2.37 15.35 -15.90
C ARG A 144 -1.84 16.66 -15.34
N ILE A 145 -2.36 17.77 -15.85
CA ILE A 145 -2.09 19.12 -15.36
C ILE A 145 -3.38 19.71 -14.81
N THR A 146 -3.34 20.25 -13.60
CA THR A 146 -4.43 21.03 -12.99
C THR A 146 -3.94 22.44 -12.68
N GLN A 147 -4.78 23.26 -12.05
CA GLN A 147 -4.44 24.63 -11.72
C GLN A 147 -3.28 24.71 -10.71
N ASP A 148 -3.22 23.81 -9.74
CA ASP A 148 -2.27 23.94 -8.62
C ASP A 148 -1.29 22.76 -8.57
N GLN A 149 -1.51 21.74 -9.41
CA GLN A 149 -0.82 20.46 -9.31
C GLN A 149 -0.55 19.87 -10.68
N VAL A 150 0.49 19.05 -10.76
CA VAL A 150 0.79 18.21 -11.90
C VAL A 150 1.01 16.79 -11.43
N PHE A 151 0.35 15.85 -12.10
CA PHE A 151 0.52 14.42 -11.90
C PHE A 151 1.49 13.90 -12.96
N ILE A 152 2.59 13.31 -12.50
CA ILE A 152 3.61 12.71 -13.35
C ILE A 152 3.73 11.23 -13.04
N SER A 153 4.00 10.42 -14.06
CA SER A 153 4.36 9.01 -13.90
C SER A 153 5.87 8.85 -14.04
N PHE A 154 6.50 8.16 -13.10
CA PHE A 154 7.93 7.90 -13.09
C PHE A 154 8.21 6.50 -12.54
N ASP A 155 8.88 5.67 -13.34
CA ASP A 155 9.16 4.26 -13.02
C ASP A 155 7.92 3.46 -12.60
N GLY A 156 6.80 3.68 -13.30
CA GLY A 156 5.51 3.04 -13.02
C GLY A 156 4.77 3.59 -11.79
N ASN A 157 5.33 4.56 -11.07
CA ASN A 157 4.71 5.19 -9.91
C ASN A 157 4.15 6.57 -10.28
N GLU A 158 3.04 6.95 -9.66
CA GLU A 158 2.45 8.28 -9.84
C GLU A 158 2.93 9.22 -8.74
N PHE A 159 3.35 10.42 -9.14
CA PHE A 159 3.80 11.46 -8.24
C PHE A 159 3.03 12.75 -8.50
N THR A 160 2.71 13.47 -7.42
CA THR A 160 2.01 14.74 -7.48
C THR A 160 2.97 15.87 -7.14
N LEU A 161 3.24 16.73 -8.12
CA LEU A 161 3.96 17.98 -7.92
C LEU A 161 2.96 19.10 -7.60
N VAL A 162 3.15 19.77 -6.48
CA VAL A 162 2.28 20.88 -6.05
C VAL A 162 3.00 22.20 -6.27
N LEU A 163 2.28 23.20 -6.76
CA LEU A 163 2.80 24.54 -6.95
C LEU A 163 3.19 25.14 -5.58
N PRO A 164 4.42 25.67 -5.43
CA PRO A 164 4.80 26.31 -4.18
C PRO A 164 3.89 27.51 -3.92
N LYS A 165 3.22 27.53 -2.77
CA LYS A 165 2.44 28.69 -2.33
C LYS A 165 3.41 29.81 -2.01
N GLU A 166 3.32 30.93 -2.71
CA GLU A 166 4.05 32.13 -2.34
C GLU A 166 3.60 32.56 -0.93
N PRO A 167 4.54 32.83 0.00
CA PRO A 167 4.17 33.35 1.30
C PRO A 167 3.48 34.71 1.14
N PRO A 168 2.43 35.01 1.93
CA PRO A 168 1.81 36.33 1.89
C PRO A 168 2.85 37.40 2.21
N GLN A 169 2.96 38.40 1.32
CA GLN A 169 3.82 39.57 1.50
C GLN A 169 3.24 40.55 2.52
#